data_AF-A0A482ZSP5-F1
#
_entry.id   AF-A0A482ZSP5-F1
#
_cell.length_a   1.000
_cell.length_b   1.000
_cell.length_c   1.000
_cell.angle_alpha   90.00
_cell.angle_beta   90.00
_cell.angle_gamma   90.00
#
_symmetry.space_group_name_H-M   'P 1'
#
loop_
_entity.id
_entity.type
_entity.pdbx_description
1 polymer ?
#
loop_
_entity_poly.entity_id
_entity_poly.type
_entity_poly.pdbx_seq_one_letter_code
_entity_poly.pdbx_strand_id
1 'polypeptide(L)' 'MDDLANLFDKPNDNSASLSRDAMEYKPMRNAVAHTARLTEPAKNKLASVYENIKGRLKTLLFDN' A
#
# COMPACT_ATOMS: atom_id res chain seq x y z
N MET A 1 -8.52 6.32 -2.65
CA MET A 1 -7.80 5.06 -2.37
C MET A 1 -8.27 4.49 -1.06
N ASP A 2 -8.33 5.32 -0.02
CA ASP A 2 -8.71 4.93 1.34
C ASP A 2 -10.12 4.32 1.42
N ASP A 3 -11.10 4.89 0.72
CA ASP A 3 -12.49 4.36 0.71
C ASP A 3 -12.61 3.00 0.03
N LEU A 4 -11.91 2.80 -1.09
CA LEU A 4 -11.92 1.54 -1.83
C LEU A 4 -11.19 0.44 -1.04
N ALA A 5 -10.07 0.78 -0.41
CA ALA A 5 -9.33 -0.17 0.41
C ALA A 5 -10.13 -0.62 1.63
N ASN A 6 -10.87 0.30 2.27
CA ASN A 6 -11.79 -0.03 3.36
C ASN A 6 -13.04 -0.80 2.92
N LEU A 7 -13.40 -0.78 1.64
CA LEU A 7 -14.52 -1.60 1.16
C LEU A 7 -14.13 -3.09 1.05
N PHE A 8 -12.90 -3.36 0.59
CA PHE A 8 -12.44 -4.72 0.30
C PHE A 8 -11.64 -5.37 1.42
N ASP A 9 -10.92 -4.59 2.24
CA ASP A 9 -9.99 -5.10 3.25
C ASP A 9 -9.90 -4.12 4.43
N LYS A 10 -11.04 -3.95 5.13
CA LYS A 10 -11.10 -3.18 6.37
C LYS A 10 -10.70 -4.08 7.54
N PRO A 11 -9.60 -3.77 8.23
CA PRO A 11 -9.23 -4.54 9.40
C PRO A 11 -10.09 -4.13 10.59
N ASN A 12 -10.55 -5.10 11.38
CA ASN A 12 -11.16 -4.84 12.70
C ASN A 12 -10.11 -4.65 13.81
N ASP A 13 -8.85 -5.03 13.54
CA ASP A 13 -7.71 -4.98 14.48
C ASP A 13 -6.50 -4.26 13.84
N ASN A 14 -5.37 -4.19 14.55
CA ASN A 14 -4.10 -3.63 14.02
C ASN A 14 -3.39 -4.55 13.01
N SER A 15 -4.13 -5.46 12.36
CA SER A 15 -3.59 -6.37 11.36
C SER A 15 -3.17 -5.64 10.09
N ALA A 16 -2.27 -6.25 9.33
CA ALA A 16 -1.91 -5.72 8.02
C ALA A 16 -3.14 -5.75 7.10
N SER A 17 -3.46 -4.62 6.47
CA SER A 17 -4.63 -4.40 5.61
C SER A 17 -4.25 -3.57 4.38
N LEU A 18 -5.03 -3.71 3.30
CA LEU A 18 -4.93 -2.86 2.11
C LEU A 18 -5.10 -1.37 2.48
N SER A 19 -5.94 -1.07 3.47
CA SER A 19 -6.15 0.28 3.98
C SER A 19 -4.88 0.87 4.59
N ARG A 20 -4.20 0.10 5.46
CA ARG A 20 -2.93 0.53 6.08
C ARG A 20 -1.82 0.68 5.04
N ASP A 21 -1.69 -0.28 4.13
CA ASP A 21 -0.69 -0.22 3.06
C ASP A 21 -0.95 0.98 2.13
N ALA A 22 -2.21 1.30 1.81
CA ALA A 22 -2.57 2.48 1.02
C ALA A 22 -2.22 3.80 1.73
N MET A 23 -2.46 3.88 3.05
CA MET A 23 -2.08 5.03 3.87
C MET A 23 -0.57 5.27 3.89
N GLU A 24 0.24 4.21 3.91
CA GLU A 24 1.71 4.30 3.91
C GLU A 24 2.25 4.60 2.49
N TYR A 25 1.66 3.99 1.45
CA TYR A 25 2.08 4.14 0.05
C TYR A 25 1.90 5.56 -0.48
N LYS A 26 0.77 6.21 -0.17
CA LYS A 26 0.38 7.52 -0.71
C LYS A 26 1.39 8.65 -0.43
N PRO A 27 1.84 8.90 0.82
CA PRO A 27 2.85 9.94 1.09
C PRO A 27 4.20 9.62 0.46
N MET A 28 4.64 8.35 0.48
CA MET A 28 5.91 7.95 -0.13
C MET A 28 5.89 8.15 -1.65
N ARG A 29 4.83 7.71 -2.33
CA ARG A 29 4.64 7.95 -3.78
C ARG A 29 4.63 9.43 -4.10
N ASN A 30 3.91 10.24 -3.32
CA ASN A 30 3.87 11.69 -3.53
C ASN A 30 5.26 12.32 -3.36
N ALA A 31 6.04 11.87 -2.37
CA ALA A 31 7.42 12.32 -2.19
C ALA A 31 8.31 11.96 -3.40
N VAL A 32 8.19 10.74 -3.97
CA VAL A 32 8.88 10.38 -5.24
C VAL A 32 8.52 11.38 -6.32
N ALA A 33 7.22 11.55 -6.59
CA ALA A 33 6.72 12.29 -7.73
C ALA A 33 7.05 13.79 -7.65
N HIS A 34 7.00 14.37 -6.45
CA HIS A 34 7.24 15.79 -6.25
C HIS A 34 8.69 16.18 -6.06
N THR A 35 9.53 15.32 -5.47
CA THR A 35 10.87 15.74 -5.02
C THR A 35 12.00 14.90 -5.56
N ALA A 36 11.73 13.70 -6.09
CA ALA A 36 12.74 12.69 -6.45
C ALA A 36 13.78 12.39 -5.32
N ARG A 37 13.55 12.86 -4.09
CA ARG A 37 14.48 12.83 -2.95
C ARG A 37 14.08 11.79 -1.91
N LEU A 38 13.80 10.57 -2.35
CA LEU A 38 13.69 9.46 -1.40
C LEU A 38 15.06 8.85 -1.18
N THR A 39 15.38 8.63 0.10
CA THR A 39 16.51 7.81 0.49
C THR A 39 16.30 6.38 -0.03
N GLU A 40 17.38 5.67 -0.29
CA GLU A 40 17.31 4.30 -0.80
C GLU A 40 16.43 3.37 0.07
N PRO A 41 16.48 3.43 1.42
CA PRO A 41 15.56 2.69 2.28
C PRO A 41 14.08 3.00 2.02
N ALA A 42 13.75 4.26 1.72
CA ALA A 42 12.37 4.67 1.49
C ALA A 42 11.86 4.22 0.11
N LYS A 43 12.74 4.12 -0.90
CA LYS A 43 12.40 3.49 -2.19
C LYS A 43 12.15 1.99 -2.03
N ASN A 44 13.00 1.30 -1.28
CA ASN A 44 12.82 -0.13 -0.98
C ASN A 44 11.51 -0.37 -0.24
N LYS A 45 11.19 0.49 0.73
CA LYS A 45 9.92 0.43 1.45
C LYS A 45 8.72 0.68 0.53
N LEU A 46 8.79 1.67 -0.36
CA LEU A 46 7.74 1.92 -1.35
C LEU A 46 7.49 0.71 -2.25
N ALA A 47 8.56 0.08 -2.77
CA ALA A 47 8.46 -1.12 -3.61
C ALA A 47 7.87 -2.31 -2.83
N SER A 48 8.27 -2.48 -1.57
CA SER A 48 7.73 -3.53 -0.71
C SER A 48 6.23 -3.34 -0.43
N VAL A 49 5.79 -2.13 -0.09
CA VAL A 49 4.37 -1.82 0.12
C VAL A 49 3.57 -2.02 -1.17
N TYR A 50 4.13 -1.65 -2.31
CA TYR A 50 3.50 -1.87 -3.62
C TYR A 50 3.26 -3.36 -3.91
N GLU A 51 4.27 -4.21 -3.73
CA GLU A 51 4.11 -5.66 -3.95
C GLU A 51 3.15 -6.29 -2.93
N ASN A 52 3.06 -5.77 -1.71
CA ASN A 52 2.08 -6.23 -0.71
C ASN A 52 0.64 -5.93 -1.15
N ILE A 53 0.36 -4.70 -1.59
CA ILE A 53 -0.95 -4.31 -2.15
C ILE A 53 -1.31 -5.20 -3.34
N LYS A 54 -0.37 -5.42 -4.25
CA LYS A 54 -0.56 -6.27 -5.43
C LYS A 54 -0.81 -7.73 -5.07
N GLY A 55 -0.09 -8.28 -4.09
CA GLY A 55 -0.31 -9.63 -3.58
C GLY A 55 -1.71 -9.80 -3.02
N ARG A 56 -2.15 -8.87 -2.16
CA ARG A 56 -3.51 -8.88 -1.60
C ARG A 56 -4.59 -8.77 -2.66
N LEU A 57 -4.42 -7.88 -3.63
CA LEU A 57 -5.36 -7.76 -4.75
C LEU A 57 -5.43 -9.04 -5.56
N LYS A 58 -4.31 -9.73 -5.77
CA LYS A 58 -4.33 -11.04 -6.46
C LYS A 58 -5.12 -12.07 -5.67
N THR A 59 -4.89 -12.18 -4.37
CA THR A 59 -5.65 -13.11 -3.52
C THR A 59 -7.14 -12.78 -3.51
N LEU A 60 -7.52 -11.50 -3.41
CA LEU A 60 -8.92 -11.09 -3.42
C LEU A 60 -9.62 -11.33 -4.78
N LEU A 61 -8.90 -11.20 -5.89
CA LEU A 61 -9.49 -11.26 -7.24
C LEU A 61 -9.39 -12.64 -7.91
N PHE A 62 -8.40 -13.46 -7.52
CA PHE A 62 -8.07 -14.70 -8.24
C PHE A 62 -7.97 -15.94 -7.35
N ASP A 63 -7.82 -15.81 -6.02
CA ASP A 63 -7.81 -16.96 -5.09
C ASP A 63 -9.17 -17.17 -4.39
N ASN A 64 -10.24 -16.56 -4.92
CA ASN A 64 -11.64 -16.81 -4.54
C ASN A 64 -12.29 -17.87 -5.43
#